data_AF-A0A9E8AY62-F1
#
_entry.id   AF-A0A9E8AY62-F1
#
_cell.length_a   1.000
_cell.length_b   1.000
_cell.length_c   1.000
_cell.angle_alpha   90.00
_cell.angle_beta   90.00
_cell.angle_gamma   90.00
#
_symmetry.space_group_name_H-M   'P 1'
#
loop_
_entity.id
_entity.type
_entity.pdbx_description
1 polymer ?
#
loop_
_entity_poly.entity_id
_entity_poly.type
_entity_poly.pdbx_seq_one_letter_code
_entity_poly.pdbx_strand_id
1 'polypeptide(L)'
;MATRNIVLTDHQNTLVDMLVKAGRFQNASEVLREGLRLVEQQELRHQRKLHELREALDEGLADADSGRTVSLGVGEEIADYLTSRASRITKES
;
A
#
# COMPACT_ATOMS: atom_id res chain seq x y z
N MET A 1 -29.55 2.70 12.81
CA MET A 1 -28.56 3.08 11.78
C MET A 1 -29.04 4.34 11.08
N ALA A 2 -28.13 5.22 10.68
CA ALA A 2 -28.47 6.34 9.79
C ALA A 2 -28.64 5.83 8.35
N THR A 3 -29.62 6.37 7.63
CA THR A 3 -29.87 6.05 6.22
C THR A 3 -29.41 7.20 5.33
N ARG A 4 -28.92 6.88 4.13
CA ARG A 4 -28.58 7.84 3.08
C ARG A 4 -29.02 7.28 1.74
N ASN A 5 -29.65 8.12 0.91
CA ASN A 5 -29.98 7.76 -0.46
C ASN A 5 -28.72 7.89 -1.31
N ILE A 6 -28.42 6.85 -2.08
CA ILE A 6 -27.25 6.79 -2.97
C ILE A 6 -27.76 6.57 -4.39
N VAL A 7 -27.27 7.36 -5.34
CA VAL A 7 -27.53 7.15 -6.76
C VAL A 7 -26.46 6.20 -7.28
N LEU A 8 -26.90 5.09 -7.89
CA LEU A 8 -26.02 4.12 -8.53
C LEU A 8 -26.08 4.30 -10.04
N THR A 9 -24.94 4.12 -10.69
CA THR A 9 -24.89 3.90 -12.14
C THR A 9 -25.50 2.54 -12.49
N ASP A 10 -25.93 2.36 -13.74
CA ASP A 10 -26.51 1.09 -14.21
C ASP A 10 -25.58 -0.10 -13.97
N HIS A 11 -24.28 0.10 -14.16
CA HIS A 11 -23.26 -0.91 -13.91
C HIS A 11 -23.18 -1.30 -12.42
N GLN A 12 -23.15 -0.31 -11.52
CA GLN A 12 -23.12 -0.55 -10.08
C GLN A 12 -24.39 -1.23 -9.59
N ASN A 13 -25.56 -0.82 -10.08
CA ASN A 13 -26.82 -1.46 -9.75
C ASN A 13 -26.82 -2.94 -10.18
N THR A 14 -26.39 -3.22 -11.41
CA THR A 14 -26.25 -4.58 -11.94
C THR A 14 -25.32 -5.44 -11.09
N LEU A 15 -24.18 -4.88 -10.66
CA LEU A 15 -23.23 -5.58 -9.78
C LEU A 15 -23.86 -5.91 -8.42
N VAL A 16 -24.52 -4.94 -7.78
CA VAL A 16 -25.19 -5.13 -6.49
C VAL A 16 -26.25 -6.22 -6.61
N ASP A 17 -27.10 -6.16 -7.64
CA ASP A 17 -28.13 -7.17 -7.90
C ASP A 17 -27.54 -8.57 -8.09
N MET A 18 -26.45 -8.68 -8.87
CA MET A 18 -25.76 -9.95 -9.08
C MET A 18 -25.25 -10.53 -7.75
N LEU A 19 -24.60 -9.70 -6.93
CA LEU A 19 -24.02 -10.12 -5.66
C LEU A 19 -25.08 -10.58 -4.64
N VAL A 20 -26.23 -9.90 -4.61
CA VAL A 20 -27.36 -10.28 -3.77
C VAL A 20 -28.04 -11.54 -4.29
N LYS A 21 -28.30 -11.63 -5.61
CA LYS A 21 -28.90 -12.83 -6.24
C LYS A 21 -28.04 -14.08 -6.07
N ALA A 22 -26.72 -13.93 -6.06
CA ALA A 22 -25.78 -15.01 -5.78
C ALA A 22 -25.78 -15.45 -4.29
N GLY A 23 -26.55 -14.80 -3.43
CA GLY A 23 -26.61 -15.09 -1.99
C GLY A 23 -25.37 -14.68 -1.21
N ARG A 24 -24.41 -13.98 -1.84
CA ARG A 24 -23.20 -13.50 -1.16
C ARG A 24 -23.48 -12.41 -0.14
N PHE A 25 -24.56 -11.65 -0.34
CA PHE A 25 -25.04 -10.61 0.55
C PHE A 25 -26.57 -10.67 0.61
N GLN A 26 -27.16 -10.31 1.76
CA GLN A 26 -28.60 -10.36 1.93
C GLN A 26 -29.32 -9.19 1.26
N ASN A 27 -28.65 -8.06 1.10
CA ASN A 27 -29.23 -6.83 0.53
C ASN A 27 -28.15 -5.85 0.06
N ALA A 28 -28.58 -4.83 -0.70
CA ALA A 28 -27.71 -3.77 -1.21
C ALA A 28 -26.95 -3.02 -0.10
N SER A 29 -27.58 -2.80 1.06
CA SER A 29 -26.94 -2.08 2.17
C SER A 29 -25.74 -2.84 2.74
N GLU A 30 -25.75 -4.17 2.72
CA GLU A 30 -24.59 -4.99 3.09
C GLU A 30 -23.46 -4.86 2.06
N VAL A 31 -23.79 -4.94 0.78
CA VAL A 31 -22.81 -4.76 -0.31
C VAL A 31 -22.13 -3.40 -0.19
N LEU A 32 -22.90 -2.34 0.03
CA LEU A 32 -22.37 -0.98 0.16
C LEU A 32 -21.52 -0.81 1.43
N ARG A 33 -21.93 -1.37 2.57
CA ARG A 33 -21.10 -1.34 3.80
C ARG A 33 -19.78 -2.07 3.60
N GLU A 34 -19.80 -3.21 2.95
CA GLU A 34 -18.58 -3.97 2.66
C GLU A 34 -17.69 -3.21 1.66
N GLY A 35 -18.28 -2.58 0.65
CA GLY A 35 -17.58 -1.67 -0.25
C GLY A 35 -16.89 -0.51 0.48
N LEU A 36 -17.59 0.12 1.43
CA LEU A 36 -17.02 1.19 2.26
C LEU A 36 -15.87 0.68 3.14
N ARG A 37 -16.03 -0.51 3.74
CA ARG A 37 -14.97 -1.15 4.53
C ARG A 37 -13.70 -1.36 3.70
N LEU A 38 -13.84 -1.76 2.43
CA LEU A 38 -12.70 -1.92 1.52
C LEU A 38 -12.03 -0.57 1.21
N VAL A 39 -12.80 0.49 1.01
CA VAL A 39 -12.27 1.86 0.81
C VAL A 39 -11.50 2.33 2.04
N GLU A 40 -12.06 2.17 3.24
CA GLU A 40 -11.40 2.51 4.51
C GLU A 40 -10.08 1.73 4.69
N GLN A 41 -10.09 0.43 4.40
CA GLN A 41 -8.87 -0.39 4.48
C GLN A 41 -7.82 0.01 3.46
N GLN A 42 -8.22 0.41 2.26
CA GLN A 42 -7.29 0.92 1.25
C GLN A 42 -6.65 2.23 1.69
N GLU A 43 -7.44 3.15 2.23
CA GLU A 43 -6.94 4.44 2.72
C GLU A 43 -5.95 4.25 3.88
N LEU A 44 -6.29 3.41 4.87
CA LEU A 44 -5.39 3.10 5.98
C LEU A 44 -4.06 2.50 5.50
N ARG A 45 -4.10 1.58 4.52
CA ARG A 45 -2.88 1.02 3.93
C ARG A 45 -2.06 2.08 3.19
N HIS A 46 -2.71 2.98 2.48
CA HIS A 46 -2.04 4.06 1.76
C HIS A 46 -1.34 5.02 2.73
N GLN A 47 -2.05 5.46 3.77
CA GLN A 47 -1.50 6.33 4.81
C GLN A 47 -0.31 5.70 5.52
N ARG A 48 -0.41 4.41 5.88
CA ARG A 48 0.69 3.67 6.49
C ARG A 48 1.92 3.61 5.58
N LYS A 49 1.72 3.29 4.30
CA LYS A 49 2.83 3.25 3.31
C LYS A 49 3.50 4.62 3.17
N LEU A 50 2.73 5.71 3.16
CA LEU A 50 3.28 7.06 3.11
C LEU A 50 4.06 7.42 4.38
N HIS A 51 3.58 6.98 5.54
CA HIS A 51 4.28 7.19 6.80
C HIS A 51 5.62 6.45 6.82
N GLU A 52 5.62 5.15 6.49
CA GLU A 52 6.84 4.33 6.40
C GLU A 52 7.83 4.90 5.38
N LEU A 53 7.34 5.41 4.24
CA LEU A 53 8.19 6.05 3.24
C LEU A 53 8.83 7.34 3.78
N ARG A 54 8.07 8.17 4.51
CA ARG A 54 8.60 9.41 5.11
C ARG A 54 9.66 9.11 6.15
N GLU A 55 9.41 8.14 7.02
CA GLU A 55 10.40 7.72 8.03
C GLU A 55 11.70 7.23 7.40
N ALA A 56 11.62 6.40 6.36
CA ALA A 56 12.80 5.93 5.63
C ALA A 56 13.54 7.08 4.92
N LEU A 57 12.82 8.11 4.47
CA LEU A 57 13.41 9.29 3.84
C LEU A 57 14.14 10.15 4.87
N ASP A 58 13.53 10.38 6.03
CA ASP A 58 14.13 11.12 7.14
C ASP A 58 15.39 10.42 7.64
N GLU A 59 15.37 9.09 7.78
CA GLU A 59 16.55 8.28 8.09
C GLU A 59 17.64 8.44 7.03
N GLY A 60 17.29 8.31 5.75
CA GLY A 60 18.22 8.46 4.64
C GLY A 60 18.85 9.86 4.55
N LEU A 61 18.08 10.92 4.84
CA LEU A 61 18.58 12.29 4.91
C LEU A 61 19.54 12.47 6.09
N ALA A 62 19.22 11.93 7.26
CA ALA A 62 20.13 11.96 8.41
C ALA A 62 21.44 11.19 8.14
N ASP A 63 21.38 10.07 7.43
CA ASP A 63 22.55 9.33 6.96
C ASP A 63 23.39 10.17 5.99
N ALA A 64 22.75 10.89 5.06
CA ALA A 64 23.44 11.79 4.14
C ALA A 64 24.14 12.95 4.86
N ASP A 65 23.44 13.64 5.77
CA ASP A 65 23.97 14.77 6.54
C ASP A 65 25.14 14.35 7.44
N SER A 66 25.11 13.12 7.95
CA SER A 66 26.19 12.56 8.79
C SER A 66 27.31 11.89 7.98
N GLY A 67 27.27 11.95 6.65
CA GLY A 67 28.30 11.38 5.78
C GLY A 67 28.30 9.84 5.74
N ARG A 68 27.24 9.17 6.20
CA ARG A 68 27.04 7.71 6.09
C ARG A 68 26.56 7.28 4.71
N THR A 69 27.07 7.92 3.68
CA THR A 69 26.76 7.63 2.27
C THR A 69 27.99 7.09 1.55
N VAL A 70 27.76 6.39 0.45
CA VAL A 70 28.80 5.95 -0.48
C VAL A 70 28.50 6.55 -1.85
N SER A 71 29.51 7.16 -2.46
CA SER A 71 29.43 7.56 -3.87
C SER A 71 29.64 6.32 -4.72
N LEU A 72 28.70 6.04 -5.61
CA LEU A 72 28.79 4.96 -6.58
C LEU A 72 28.67 5.59 -7.98
N GLY A 73 29.53 5.16 -8.91
CA GLY A 73 29.36 5.45 -10.33
C GLY A 73 28.20 4.67 -10.94
N VAL A 74 28.21 4.56 -12.27
CA VAL A 74 27.18 3.84 -13.04
C VAL A 74 27.67 2.50 -13.53
N GLY A 75 26.75 1.56 -13.78
CA GLY A 75 27.08 0.25 -14.35
C GLY A 75 27.47 -0.78 -13.29
N GLU A 76 28.53 -1.53 -13.54
CA GLU A 76 28.94 -2.69 -12.72
C GLU A 76 29.29 -2.33 -11.26
N GLU A 77 29.71 -1.09 -11.00
CA GLU A 77 30.08 -0.63 -9.65
C GLU A 77 28.93 -0.75 -8.64
N ILE A 78 27.68 -0.52 -9.07
CA ILE A 78 26.50 -0.68 -8.22
C ILE A 78 26.29 -2.16 -7.87
N ALA A 79 26.41 -3.04 -8.87
CA ALA A 79 26.20 -4.47 -8.70
C ALA A 79 27.29 -5.08 -7.78
N ASP A 80 28.55 -4.68 -7.96
CA ASP A 80 29.67 -5.10 -7.13
C ASP A 80 29.51 -4.62 -5.69
N TYR A 81 29.11 -3.36 -5.50
CA TYR A 81 28.85 -2.82 -4.18
C TYR A 81 27.76 -3.61 -3.44
N LEU A 82 26.62 -3.85 -4.09
CA LEU A 82 25.51 -4.61 -3.50
C LEU A 82 25.91 -6.05 -3.18
N THR A 83 26.66 -6.71 -4.06
CA THR A 83 27.14 -8.09 -3.85
C THR A 83 28.13 -8.17 -2.68
N SER A 84 29.08 -7.22 -2.61
CA SER A 84 30.03 -7.13 -1.49
C SER A 84 29.35 -6.81 -0.15
N ARG A 85 28.25 -6.06 -0.17
CA ARG A 85 27.50 -5.72 1.04
C ARG A 85 26.63 -6.89 1.49
N ALA A 86 25.95 -7.57 0.57
CA ALA A 86 25.15 -8.76 0.87
C ALA A 86 25.99 -9.88 1.50
N SER A 87 27.20 -10.13 0.99
CA SER A 87 28.12 -11.14 1.52
C SER A 87 28.73 -10.82 2.89
N ARG A 88 28.77 -9.54 3.29
CA ARG A 88 29.16 -9.12 4.65
C ARG A 88 28.04 -9.40 5.65
N ILE A 89 26.81 -9.03 5.31
CA ILE A 89 25.62 -9.24 6.16
C ILE A 89 25.40 -10.73 6.45
N THR A 90 25.58 -11.60 5.46
CA THR A 90 25.41 -13.05 5.63
C THR A 90 26.57 -13.74 6.35
N LYS A 91 27.74 -13.11 6.47
CA LYS A 91 28.87 -13.63 7.28
C LYS A 91 28.83 -13.18 8.74
N GLU A 92 28.12 -12.09 9.03
CA GLU A 92 27.96 -11.53 10.37
C GLU A 92 26.65 -11.98 11.07
N SER A 93 25.77 -12.70 10.37
CA SER A 93 24.56 -13.36 10.93
C SER A 93 24.82 -14.83 11.26
#